data_AF-A0A7S3GR08-F1
#
_entry.id   AF-A0A7S3GR08-F1
#
_cell.length_a   1.000
_cell.length_b   1.000
_cell.length_c   1.000
_cell.angle_alpha   90.00
_cell.angle_beta   90.00
_cell.angle_gamma   90.00
#
_symmetry.space_group_name_H-M   'P 1'
#
loop_
_entity.id
_entity.type
_entity.pdbx_description
1 polymer ?
#
loop_
_entity_poly.entity_id
_entity_poly.type
_entity_poly.pdbx_seq_one_letter_code
_entity_poly.pdbx_strand_id
1 'polypeptide(L)'
;WDTGTATLVNTEVFFKVWDQVKEDGRYLKYDWTIKADADCAFLPSRVRDHLWRLQPPAGAPLYIKNTNADADLSNGQFLGAIEILSKKAVMTYFDNEDGCKTTMGGNSGEDGFIKGCLDSLGVGFMHDGELLKPDYAA
;
A
#
# COMPACT_ATOMS: atom_id res chain seq x y z
N TRP A 1 12.50 -9.40 -3.99
CA TRP A 1 12.01 -9.65 -5.37
C TRP A 1 12.95 -8.91 -6.29
N ASP A 2 13.85 -9.62 -6.95
CA ASP A 2 14.77 -9.04 -7.92
C ASP A 2 14.77 -10.00 -9.12
N THR A 3 14.13 -9.58 -10.20
CA THR A 3 13.99 -10.38 -11.43
C THR A 3 15.21 -10.24 -12.35
N GLY A 4 16.32 -9.64 -11.88
CA GLY A 4 17.51 -9.44 -12.71
C GLY A 4 17.27 -8.57 -13.95
N THR A 5 16.15 -7.86 -13.96
CA THR A 5 15.68 -6.92 -14.97
C THR A 5 15.25 -5.70 -14.17
N ALA A 6 15.66 -4.50 -14.61
CA ALA A 6 15.32 -3.26 -13.92
C ALA A 6 13.85 -3.28 -13.53
N THR A 7 13.57 -3.28 -12.21
CA THR A 7 12.23 -3.19 -11.66
C THR A 7 11.55 -2.03 -12.38
N LEU A 8 10.47 -2.31 -13.13
CA LEU A 8 9.78 -1.28 -13.90
C LEU A 8 9.44 -0.14 -12.94
N VAL A 9 10.10 1.01 -13.12
CA VAL A 9 9.81 2.21 -12.35
C VAL A 9 8.49 2.76 -12.87
N ASN A 10 7.39 2.20 -12.37
CA ASN A 10 6.01 2.51 -12.71
C ASN A 10 5.43 3.65 -11.86
N THR A 11 6.20 4.18 -10.91
CA THR A 11 5.79 5.16 -9.92
C THR A 11 5.08 6.39 -10.52
N GLU A 12 5.55 6.90 -11.66
CA GLU A 12 4.91 8.02 -12.36
C GLU A 12 3.51 7.68 -12.92
N VAL A 13 3.31 6.44 -13.36
CA VAL A 13 1.99 5.97 -13.80
C VAL A 13 1.06 5.91 -12.60
N PHE A 14 1.55 5.42 -11.46
CA PHE A 14 0.76 5.35 -10.24
C PHE A 14 0.43 6.73 -9.65
N PHE A 15 1.26 7.76 -9.84
CA PHE A 15 0.88 9.13 -9.51
C PHE A 15 -0.40 9.55 -10.26
N LYS A 16 -0.47 9.31 -11.57
CA LYS A 16 -1.65 9.65 -12.37
C LYS A 16 -2.88 8.82 -11.99
N VAL A 17 -2.71 7.59 -11.55
CA VAL A 17 -3.81 6.75 -11.05
C VAL A 17 -4.33 7.31 -9.73
N TRP A 18 -3.43 7.64 -8.80
CA TRP A 18 -3.79 8.24 -7.52
C TRP A 18 -4.42 9.63 -7.67
N ASP A 19 -3.95 10.46 -8.60
CA ASP A 19 -4.57 11.75 -8.95
C ASP A 19 -6.04 11.53 -9.39
N GLN A 20 -6.32 10.53 -10.22
CA GLN A 20 -7.70 10.19 -10.62
C GLN A 20 -8.56 9.69 -9.44
N VAL A 21 -7.98 8.90 -8.52
CA VAL A 21 -8.68 8.46 -7.31
C VAL A 21 -9.03 9.66 -6.41
N LYS A 22 -8.10 10.64 -6.31
CA LYS A 22 -8.31 11.90 -5.58
C LYS A 22 -9.47 12.70 -6.19
N GLU A 23 -9.45 12.89 -7.50
CA GLU A 23 -10.49 13.62 -8.24
C GLU A 23 -11.86 12.95 -8.17
N ASP A 24 -11.91 11.61 -8.29
CA ASP A 24 -13.15 10.82 -8.23
C ASP A 24 -13.79 10.84 -6.83
N GLY A 25 -12.98 10.89 -5.77
CA GLY A 25 -13.45 11.09 -4.40
C GLY A 25 -14.28 9.95 -3.80
N ARG A 26 -14.52 8.82 -4.50
CA ARG A 26 -15.31 7.69 -3.94
C ARG A 26 -14.66 7.09 -2.70
N TYR A 27 -13.34 7.17 -2.56
CA TYR A 27 -12.62 6.69 -1.38
C TYR A 27 -13.13 7.32 -0.07
N LEU A 28 -13.65 8.55 -0.12
CA LEU A 28 -14.22 9.24 1.05
C LEU A 28 -15.47 8.54 1.61
N LYS A 29 -16.15 7.71 0.81
CA LYS A 29 -17.37 6.99 1.21
C LYS A 29 -17.10 5.65 1.91
N TYR A 30 -15.86 5.18 1.92
CA TYR A 30 -15.49 3.85 2.44
C TYR A 30 -14.38 3.93 3.46
N ASP A 31 -14.37 3.06 4.47
CA ASP A 31 -13.35 3.11 5.53
C ASP A 31 -11.95 2.69 5.05
N TRP A 32 -11.90 1.94 3.94
CA TRP A 32 -10.69 1.35 3.37
C TRP A 32 -10.64 1.57 1.86
N THR A 33 -9.44 1.83 1.36
CA THR A 33 -9.10 1.79 -0.05
C THR A 33 -8.09 0.67 -0.26
N ILE A 34 -8.32 -0.15 -1.29
CA ILE A 34 -7.44 -1.27 -1.62
C ILE A 34 -6.98 -1.07 -3.05
N LYS A 35 -5.67 -0.96 -3.26
CA LYS A 35 -5.05 -1.08 -4.57
C LYS A 35 -4.62 -2.53 -4.75
N ALA A 36 -4.98 -3.13 -5.88
CA ALA A 36 -4.54 -4.46 -6.27
C ALA A 36 -3.90 -4.37 -7.65
N ASP A 37 -2.82 -5.13 -7.87
CA ASP A 37 -2.21 -5.21 -9.19
C ASP A 37 -3.15 -5.87 -10.21
N ALA A 38 -2.98 -5.52 -11.49
CA ALA A 38 -3.83 -6.01 -12.56
C ALA A 38 -3.73 -7.54 -12.76
N ASP A 39 -2.62 -8.15 -12.35
CA ASP A 39 -2.38 -9.59 -12.36
C ASP A 39 -2.69 -10.27 -11.01
N CYS A 40 -3.13 -9.49 -10.00
CA CYS A 40 -3.53 -10.02 -8.71
C CYS A 40 -4.93 -10.66 -8.78
N ALA A 41 -5.02 -11.94 -8.40
CA ALA A 41 -6.30 -12.57 -8.12
C ALA A 41 -6.89 -12.01 -6.81
N PHE A 42 -7.67 -10.93 -6.93
CA PHE A 42 -8.22 -10.20 -5.79
C PHE A 42 -9.58 -10.76 -5.34
N LEU A 43 -9.67 -11.22 -4.08
CA LEU A 43 -10.92 -11.67 -3.44
C LEU A 43 -11.32 -10.71 -2.30
N PRO A 44 -12.23 -9.75 -2.54
CA PRO A 44 -12.59 -8.72 -1.55
C PRO A 44 -13.14 -9.26 -0.23
N SER A 45 -13.82 -10.42 -0.25
CA SER A 45 -14.32 -11.07 0.96
C SER A 45 -13.21 -11.47 1.93
N ARG A 46 -12.08 -11.98 1.41
CA ARG A 46 -10.95 -12.39 2.23
C ARG A 46 -10.35 -11.19 2.96
N VAL A 47 -10.07 -10.10 2.24
CA VAL A 47 -9.51 -8.89 2.87
C VAL A 47 -10.45 -8.34 3.95
N ARG A 48 -11.76 -8.36 3.71
CA ARG A 48 -12.75 -7.94 4.71
C ARG A 48 -12.74 -8.82 5.97
N ASP A 49 -12.62 -10.14 5.82
CA ASP A 49 -12.54 -11.05 6.97
C ASP A 49 -11.25 -10.84 7.79
N HIS A 50 -10.14 -10.58 7.10
CA HIS A 50 -8.86 -10.24 7.70
C HIS A 50 -8.94 -8.93 8.50
N LEU A 51 -9.45 -7.85 7.88
CA LEU A 51 -9.67 -6.57 8.56
C LEU A 51 -10.63 -6.69 9.74
N TRP A 52 -11.68 -7.51 9.62
CA TRP A 52 -12.60 -7.79 10.73
C TRP A 52 -11.88 -8.45 11.91
N ARG A 53 -11.01 -9.44 11.67
CA ARG A 53 -10.26 -10.09 12.76
C ARG A 53 -9.18 -9.19 13.36
N LEU A 54 -8.55 -8.35 12.55
CA LEU A 54 -7.47 -7.46 12.97
C LEU A 54 -7.97 -6.34 13.91
N GLN A 55 -9.27 -6.01 13.86
CA GLN A 55 -9.90 -4.95 14.64
C GLN A 55 -9.13 -3.61 14.62
N PRO A 56 -8.82 -3.03 13.43
CA PRO A 56 -8.12 -1.76 13.39
C PRO A 56 -8.90 -0.64 14.10
N PRO A 57 -8.23 0.25 14.84
CA PRO A 57 -8.91 1.36 15.49
C PRO A 57 -9.66 2.22 14.47
N ALA A 58 -10.94 2.45 14.73
CA ALA A 58 -11.81 3.20 13.83
C ALA A 58 -11.24 4.59 13.56
N GLY A 59 -11.04 4.91 12.28
CA GLY A 59 -10.53 6.21 11.86
C GLY A 59 -9.10 6.50 12.30
N ALA A 60 -8.26 5.51 12.61
CA ALA A 60 -6.83 5.73 12.72
C ALA A 60 -6.20 5.85 11.31
N PRO A 61 -5.23 6.77 11.10
CA PRO A 61 -4.43 6.79 9.88
C PRO A 61 -3.45 5.63 9.92
N LEU A 62 -3.79 4.54 9.22
CA LEU A 62 -2.90 3.38 9.12
C LEU A 62 -3.01 2.61 7.80
N TYR A 63 -1.97 1.82 7.51
CA TYR A 63 -1.92 0.81 6.45
C TYR A 63 -1.67 -0.60 7.01
N ILE A 64 -1.86 -1.64 6.19
CA ILE A 64 -1.63 -3.03 6.60
C ILE A 64 -0.33 -3.58 6.01
N LYS A 65 0.59 -4.02 6.87
CA LYS A 65 1.70 -4.90 6.50
C LYS A 65 1.15 -6.31 6.31
N ASN A 66 1.31 -6.86 5.11
CA ASN A 66 0.46 -7.93 4.58
C ASN A 66 1.17 -9.29 4.46
N THR A 67 2.37 -9.45 5.03
CA THR A 67 3.15 -10.68 4.94
C THR A 67 4.02 -10.92 6.18
N ASN A 68 4.23 -12.20 6.50
CA ASN A 68 5.22 -12.64 7.50
C ASN A 68 6.66 -12.73 6.94
N ALA A 69 6.88 -12.29 5.70
CA ALA A 69 8.20 -12.30 5.08
C ALA A 69 9.23 -11.46 5.80
N ASP A 70 10.49 -11.84 5.60
CA ASP A 70 11.63 -11.08 6.08
C ASP A 70 11.50 -9.62 5.62
N ALA A 71 11.62 -8.69 6.57
CA ALA A 71 11.37 -7.27 6.33
C ALA A 71 12.33 -6.68 5.30
N ASP A 72 13.58 -7.15 5.25
CA ASP A 72 14.59 -6.68 4.31
C ASP A 72 14.29 -7.15 2.88
N LEU A 73 13.55 -8.26 2.74
CA LEU A 73 13.18 -8.86 1.46
C LEU A 73 11.78 -8.47 0.97
N SER A 74 10.99 -7.80 1.81
CA SER A 74 9.55 -7.59 1.59
C SER A 74 9.10 -6.14 1.80
N ASN A 75 9.97 -5.16 1.53
CA ASN A 75 9.64 -3.74 1.69
C ASN A 75 9.05 -3.45 3.08
N GLY A 76 9.69 -3.99 4.12
CA GLY A 76 9.22 -3.86 5.50
C GLY A 76 7.89 -4.57 5.77
N GLN A 77 7.68 -5.75 5.19
CA GLN A 77 6.46 -6.58 5.27
C GLN A 77 5.24 -6.00 4.55
N PHE A 78 5.47 -5.20 3.51
CA PHE A 78 4.43 -4.58 2.70
C PHE A 78 4.66 -4.91 1.23
N LEU A 79 3.92 -5.89 0.70
CA LEU A 79 4.05 -6.31 -0.69
C LEU A 79 3.01 -5.60 -1.57
N GLY A 80 3.48 -5.01 -2.68
CA GLY A 80 2.65 -4.22 -3.62
C GLY A 80 1.49 -4.92 -4.31
N ALA A 81 1.45 -6.26 -4.32
CA ALA A 81 0.36 -7.03 -4.93
C ALA A 81 -1.03 -6.60 -4.42
N ILE A 82 -1.12 -6.27 -3.12
CA ILE A 82 -2.30 -5.65 -2.51
C ILE A 82 -1.85 -4.62 -1.46
N GLU A 83 -2.22 -3.37 -1.67
CA GLU A 83 -2.00 -2.27 -0.72
C GLU A 83 -3.31 -1.93 -0.01
N ILE A 84 -3.34 -2.02 1.32
CA ILE A 84 -4.57 -1.82 2.11
C ILE A 84 -4.39 -0.59 2.98
N LEU A 85 -5.12 0.47 2.63
CA LEU A 85 -4.96 1.80 3.22
C LEU A 85 -6.28 2.23 3.86
N SER A 86 -6.23 2.69 5.11
CA SER A 86 -7.39 3.34 5.73
C SER A 86 -7.73 4.65 5.01
N LYS A 87 -9.00 5.07 5.08
CA LYS A 87 -9.44 6.37 4.54
C LYS A 87 -8.53 7.52 4.98
N LYS A 88 -8.18 7.56 6.27
CA LYS A 88 -7.31 8.63 6.80
C LYS A 88 -5.89 8.53 6.28
N ALA A 89 -5.33 7.34 6.07
CA ALA A 89 -4.02 7.20 5.44
C ALA A 89 -4.03 7.75 4.00
N VAL A 90 -5.06 7.44 3.22
CA VAL A 90 -5.23 7.97 1.85
C VAL A 90 -5.38 9.49 1.85
N MET A 91 -6.16 10.05 2.77
CA MET A 91 -6.29 11.50 2.92
C MET A 91 -4.93 12.13 3.28
N THR A 92 -4.23 11.58 4.26
CA THR A 92 -2.90 12.06 4.66
C THR A 92 -1.90 12.01 3.52
N TYR A 93 -1.95 10.96 2.69
CA TYR A 93 -1.17 10.90 1.46
C TYR A 93 -1.49 12.06 0.51
N PHE A 94 -2.76 12.22 0.13
CA PHE A 94 -3.17 13.27 -0.81
C PHE A 94 -2.92 14.70 -0.34
N ASP A 95 -2.97 14.94 0.97
CA ASP A 95 -2.66 16.24 1.58
C ASP A 95 -1.17 16.59 1.49
N ASN A 96 -0.28 15.60 1.26
CA ASN A 96 1.17 15.75 1.32
C ASN A 96 1.90 15.19 0.07
N GLU A 97 1.16 14.78 -0.96
CA GLU A 97 1.70 14.01 -2.08
C GLU A 97 2.82 14.74 -2.82
N ASP A 98 2.71 16.06 -3.00
CA ASP A 98 3.73 16.87 -3.68
C ASP A 98 5.06 16.89 -2.91
N GLY A 99 4.97 16.92 -1.57
CA GLY A 99 6.14 16.80 -0.69
C GLY A 99 6.80 15.44 -0.83
N CYS A 100 6.02 14.36 -0.81
CA CYS A 100 6.53 13.01 -1.01
C CYS A 100 7.17 12.82 -2.39
N LYS A 101 6.52 13.30 -3.47
CA LYS A 101 7.04 13.27 -4.84
C LYS A 101 8.40 13.98 -4.93
N THR A 102 8.54 15.12 -4.25
CA THR A 102 9.78 15.92 -4.22
C THR A 102 10.91 15.26 -3.42
N THR A 103 10.61 14.72 -2.24
CA THR A 103 11.63 14.21 -1.31
C THR A 103 12.08 12.79 -1.63
N MET A 104 11.20 11.93 -2.15
CA MET A 104 11.48 10.50 -2.33
C MET A 104 11.79 10.11 -3.78
N GLY A 105 11.37 10.91 -4.76
CA GLY A 105 11.51 10.56 -6.17
C GLY A 105 10.69 9.33 -6.56
N GLY A 106 11.06 8.66 -7.66
CA GLY A 106 10.31 7.53 -8.22
C GLY A 106 10.97 6.15 -8.09
N ASN A 107 12.17 6.04 -7.53
CA ASN A 107 13.03 4.86 -7.74
C ASN A 107 12.72 3.63 -6.86
N SER A 108 11.79 3.72 -5.92
CA SER A 108 11.46 2.64 -4.97
C SER A 108 10.34 1.70 -5.42
N GLY A 109 9.82 1.84 -6.65
CA GLY A 109 8.55 1.23 -7.05
C GLY A 109 7.34 1.96 -6.46
N GLU A 110 6.12 1.67 -6.93
CA GLU A 110 4.92 2.36 -6.43
C GLU A 110 4.59 2.02 -4.98
N ASP A 111 4.76 0.75 -4.60
CA ASP A 111 4.48 0.25 -3.25
C ASP A 111 5.52 0.75 -2.24
N GLY A 112 6.80 0.80 -2.65
CA GLY A 112 7.87 1.44 -1.90
C GLY A 112 7.63 2.93 -1.73
N PHE A 113 7.15 3.62 -2.77
CA PHE A 113 6.85 5.05 -2.70
C PHE A 113 5.72 5.36 -1.73
N ILE A 114 4.55 4.70 -1.88
CA ILE A 114 3.39 5.01 -1.05
C ILE A 114 3.66 4.67 0.41
N LYS A 115 4.29 3.53 0.69
CA LYS A 115 4.70 3.16 2.03
C LYS A 115 5.69 4.16 2.62
N GLY A 116 6.75 4.49 1.87
CA GLY A 116 7.77 5.45 2.29
C GLY A 116 7.15 6.81 2.64
N CYS A 117 6.24 7.30 1.80
CA CYS A 117 5.50 8.53 2.04
C CYS A 117 4.71 8.47 3.35
N LEU A 118 3.88 7.43 3.53
CA LEU A 118 3.08 7.25 4.74
C LEU A 118 3.94 7.14 6.00
N ASP A 119 5.05 6.39 5.94
CA ASP A 119 6.01 6.27 7.03
C ASP A 119 6.61 7.65 7.40
N SER A 120 7.01 8.45 6.40
CA SER A 120 7.57 9.78 6.63
C SER A 120 6.57 10.78 7.24
N LEU A 121 5.28 10.56 7.01
CA LEU A 121 4.18 11.35 7.54
C LEU A 121 3.70 10.84 8.92
N GLY A 122 4.33 9.80 9.47
CA GLY A 122 3.98 9.24 10.76
C GLY A 122 2.65 8.46 10.75
N VAL A 123 2.19 8.01 9.58
CA VAL A 123 1.02 7.13 9.47
C VAL A 123 1.36 5.78 10.09
N GLY A 124 0.45 5.26 10.93
CA GLY A 124 0.67 3.99 11.61
C GLY A 124 0.54 2.78 10.69
N PHE A 125 0.81 1.60 11.23
CA PHE A 125 0.53 0.35 10.55
C PHE A 125 0.02 -0.71 11.52
N MET A 126 -0.69 -1.69 10.97
CA MET A 126 -0.96 -2.96 11.64
C MET A 126 -0.39 -4.09 10.79
N HIS A 127 -0.06 -5.21 11.42
CA HIS A 127 0.52 -6.37 10.74
C HIS A 127 -0.54 -7.49 10.64
N ASP A 128 -0.75 -7.99 9.42
CA ASP A 128 -1.50 -9.20 9.09
C ASP A 128 -0.70 -10.06 8.11
N GLY A 129 0.15 -10.94 8.66
CA GLY A 129 1.08 -11.75 7.87
C GLY A 129 0.46 -12.98 7.22
N GLU A 130 -0.83 -13.22 7.45
CA GLU A 130 -1.57 -14.33 6.84
C GLU A 130 -2.24 -13.95 5.52
N LEU A 131 -2.17 -12.67 5.13
CA LEU A 131 -2.83 -12.16 3.93
C LEU A 131 -2.08 -12.57 2.65
N LEU A 132 -0.77 -12.33 2.60
CA LEU A 132 0.11 -12.74 1.50
C LEU A 132 1.22 -13.66 2.02
N LYS A 133 1.40 -14.79 1.34
CA LYS A 133 2.48 -15.74 1.60
C LYS A 133 3.34 -15.82 0.34
N PRO A 134 4.38 -14.99 0.23
CA PRO A 134 5.30 -15.12 -0.88
C PRO A 134 5.97 -16.49 -0.79
N ASP A 135 6.11 -17.15 -1.94
CA ASP A 135 6.89 -18.38 -2.00
C ASP A 135 8.38 -18.01 -1.86
N TYR A 136 9.07 -18.64 -0.92
CA TYR A 136 10.52 -18.48 -0.73
C TYR A 136 11.32 -19.49 -1.54
N ALA A 137 10.70 -20.28 -2.42
CA ALA A 137 11.38 -21.22 -3.28
C ALA A 137 12.34 -20.49 -4.24
N ALA A 138 13.60 -20.42 -3.82
CA ALA A 138 14.78 -20.39 -4.68
C ALA A 138 15.43 -21.78 -4.65
#